data_AF-A0A1Z8Y829-F1
#
_entry.id   AF-A0A1Z8Y829-F1
#
_cell.length_a   1.000
_cell.length_b   1.000
_cell.length_c   1.000
_cell.angle_alpha   90.00
_cell.angle_beta   90.00
_cell.angle_gamma   90.00
#
_symmetry.space_group_name_H-M   'P 1'
#
loop_
_entity.id
_entity.type
_entity.pdbx_description
1 polymer ?
#
loop_
_entity_poly.entity_id
_entity_poly.type
_entity_poly.pdbx_seq_one_letter_code
_entity_poly.pdbx_strand_id
1 'polypeptide(L)'
;MNTKSIFIGATTIAALATAASADFLSFDGTVAEVGDYTVIKMYAVYDRADIALNVFNAQIVTKDNGGFNQSDVQIGAGGTWAPNASLDIPGFADSSIDSFATIGYGVGNAAPINGTALGLGWGTGAFVPSGSGWSNINPNIDQVAGAVEGIGEYAVWVGQFAFATSRVEAAGSQRFFIFDCEMGSKNAAGEVFFGGSEFAWRFTPTPGALALLGLGGLSPRRRKH
;
A
#
# COMPACT_ATOMS: atom_id res chain seq x y z
N MET A 1 -68.72 -0.26 10.48
CA MET A 1 -67.64 -1.27 10.48
C MET A 1 -66.58 -0.73 9.52
N ASN A 2 -65.48 -0.19 10.05
CA ASN A 2 -64.50 0.59 9.27
C ASN A 2 -63.35 -0.30 8.83
N THR A 3 -63.23 -0.54 7.52
CA THR A 3 -62.09 -1.24 6.92
C THR A 3 -60.99 -0.21 6.64
N LYS A 4 -59.85 -0.32 7.32
CA LYS A 4 -58.63 0.44 7.01
C LYS A 4 -57.80 -0.36 6.01
N SER A 5 -57.57 0.21 4.83
CA SER A 5 -56.62 -0.33 3.85
C SER A 5 -55.21 0.16 4.18
N ILE A 6 -54.28 -0.76 4.36
CA ILE A 6 -52.83 -0.48 4.49
C ILE A 6 -52.21 -0.71 3.13
N PHE A 7 -51.65 0.33 2.52
CA PHE A 7 -50.77 0.22 1.36
C PHE A 7 -49.34 0.04 1.84
N ILE A 8 -48.72 -1.10 1.50
CA ILE A 8 -47.28 -1.32 1.68
C ILE A 8 -46.64 -1.00 0.33
N GLY A 9 -46.03 0.19 0.21
CA GLY A 9 -45.19 0.54 -0.93
C GLY A 9 -43.84 -0.14 -0.80
N ALA A 10 -43.51 -1.05 -1.73
CA ALA A 10 -42.17 -1.60 -1.84
C ALA A 10 -41.26 -0.57 -2.53
N THR A 11 -40.38 0.07 -1.76
CA THR A 11 -39.32 0.91 -2.32
C THR A 11 -38.26 0.00 -2.92
N THR A 12 -38.30 -0.22 -4.24
CA THR A 12 -37.17 -0.83 -4.95
C THR A 12 -36.04 0.19 -4.98
N ILE A 13 -35.03 0.01 -4.12
CA ILE A 13 -33.74 0.66 -4.28
C ILE A 13 -33.14 0.07 -5.55
N ALA A 14 -33.16 0.84 -6.63
CA ALA A 14 -32.34 0.53 -7.79
C ALA A 14 -30.88 0.65 -7.33
N ALA A 15 -30.24 -0.48 -7.06
CA ALA A 15 -28.79 -0.52 -6.99
C ALA A 15 -28.30 -0.03 -8.35
N LEU A 16 -27.73 1.16 -8.38
CA LEU A 16 -26.88 1.59 -9.47
C LEU A 16 -25.71 0.59 -9.48
N ALA A 17 -25.85 -0.46 -10.26
CA ALA A 17 -24.70 -1.19 -10.76
C ALA A 17 -23.97 -0.19 -11.64
N THR A 18 -22.96 0.48 -11.06
CA THR A 18 -21.92 1.11 -11.84
C THR A 18 -21.46 0.04 -12.83
N ALA A 19 -21.56 0.34 -14.12
CA ALA A 19 -21.06 -0.56 -15.14
C ALA A 19 -19.62 -0.89 -14.77
N ALA A 20 -19.34 -2.16 -14.51
CA ALA A 20 -17.99 -2.65 -14.34
C ALA A 20 -17.32 -2.54 -15.71
N SER A 21 -16.78 -1.35 -16.01
CA SER A 21 -15.69 -1.24 -16.96
C SER A 21 -14.49 -1.85 -16.24
N ALA A 22 -14.13 -3.06 -16.64
CA ALA A 22 -12.99 -3.78 -16.10
C ALA A 22 -11.72 -3.10 -16.62
N ASP A 23 -11.12 -2.26 -15.77
CA ASP A 23 -9.90 -1.51 -16.06
C ASP A 23 -8.96 -1.60 -14.84
N PHE A 24 -9.35 -1.11 -13.65
CA PHE A 24 -8.67 -1.41 -12.37
C PHE A 24 -9.36 -2.56 -11.61
N LEU A 25 -8.59 -3.52 -11.10
CA LEU A 25 -9.11 -4.67 -10.34
C LEU A 25 -9.02 -4.46 -8.82
N SER A 26 -7.82 -4.22 -8.30
CA SER A 26 -7.54 -4.08 -6.87
C SER A 26 -6.14 -3.54 -6.63
N PHE A 27 -5.82 -3.26 -5.37
CA PHE A 27 -4.43 -3.18 -4.93
C PHE A 27 -3.95 -4.53 -4.42
N ASP A 28 -2.67 -4.82 -4.65
CA ASP A 28 -1.97 -5.97 -4.09
C ASP A 28 -0.53 -5.57 -3.71
N GLY A 29 0.17 -6.38 -2.91
CA GLY A 29 1.50 -6.03 -2.44
C GLY A 29 2.43 -7.21 -2.25
N THR A 30 3.71 -6.99 -2.54
CA THR A 30 4.78 -7.92 -2.16
C THR A 30 5.39 -7.48 -0.85
N VAL A 31 5.70 -8.46 0.01
CA VAL A 31 6.27 -8.22 1.33
C VAL A 31 7.64 -8.88 1.41
N ALA A 32 8.63 -8.13 1.89
CA ALA A 32 9.98 -8.62 2.12
C ALA A 32 10.52 -8.09 3.45
N GLU A 33 11.43 -8.84 4.05
CA GLU A 33 12.26 -8.36 5.16
C GLU A 33 13.61 -7.89 4.61
N VAL A 34 14.02 -6.67 4.96
CA VAL A 34 15.28 -6.06 4.58
C VAL A 34 15.96 -5.53 5.84
N GLY A 35 16.94 -6.29 6.35
CA GLY A 35 17.53 -6.02 7.66
C GLY A 35 16.45 -6.09 8.76
N ASP A 36 16.34 -5.03 9.55
CA ASP A 36 15.36 -4.92 10.65
C ASP A 36 14.00 -4.35 10.22
N TYR A 37 13.76 -4.21 8.91
CA TYR A 37 12.57 -3.60 8.35
C TYR A 37 11.71 -4.60 7.58
N THR A 38 10.40 -4.49 7.76
CA THR A 38 9.40 -5.08 6.88
C THR A 38 9.07 -4.05 5.81
N VAL A 39 9.18 -4.44 4.54
CA VAL A 39 8.99 -3.57 3.38
C VAL A 39 7.85 -4.14 2.55
N ILE A 40 6.84 -3.33 2.29
CA ILE A 40 5.70 -3.66 1.44
C ILE A 40 5.76 -2.79 0.19
N LYS A 41 5.87 -3.41 -0.98
CA LYS A 41 5.69 -2.73 -2.27
C LYS A 41 4.26 -2.92 -2.71
N MET A 42 3.56 -1.81 -2.94
CA MET A 42 2.16 -1.80 -3.33
C MET A 42 2.01 -1.62 -4.82
N TYR A 43 1.08 -2.36 -5.41
CA TYR A 43 0.80 -2.37 -6.84
C TYR A 43 -0.69 -2.14 -7.09
N ALA A 44 -1.00 -1.34 -8.11
CA ALA A 44 -2.33 -1.34 -8.72
C ALA A 44 -2.39 -2.47 -9.75
N VAL A 45 -3.40 -3.33 -9.66
CA VAL A 45 -3.59 -4.49 -10.52
C VAL A 45 -4.73 -4.23 -11.49
N TYR A 46 -4.53 -4.62 -12.73
CA TYR A 46 -5.42 -4.38 -13.87
C TYR A 46 -5.78 -5.70 -14.54
N ASP A 47 -6.84 -5.71 -15.35
CA ASP A 47 -7.20 -6.88 -16.17
C ASP A 47 -6.44 -6.91 -17.51
N ARG A 48 -5.79 -5.79 -17.87
CA ARG A 48 -5.06 -5.55 -19.13
C ARG A 48 -3.97 -4.49 -18.97
N ALA A 49 -3.24 -4.23 -20.06
CA ALA A 49 -2.18 -3.22 -20.14
C ALA A 49 -2.71 -1.77 -20.16
N ASP A 50 -3.29 -1.32 -19.05
CA ASP A 50 -3.75 0.06 -18.86
C ASP A 50 -2.65 0.99 -18.34
N ILE A 51 -2.86 2.29 -18.48
CA ILE A 51 -1.91 3.33 -18.07
C ILE A 51 -2.36 3.92 -16.75
N ALA A 52 -1.51 3.80 -15.73
CA ALA A 52 -1.73 4.41 -14.42
C ALA A 52 -1.55 5.93 -14.48
N LEU A 53 -2.51 6.67 -13.91
CA LEU A 53 -2.52 8.14 -13.92
C LEU A 53 -2.26 8.73 -12.53
N ASN A 54 -3.05 8.32 -11.53
CA ASN A 54 -2.98 8.90 -10.20
C ASN A 54 -3.57 7.97 -9.12
N VAL A 55 -3.01 8.07 -7.93
CA VAL A 55 -3.58 7.58 -6.67
C VAL A 55 -4.17 8.78 -5.94
N PHE A 56 -5.35 8.64 -5.35
CA PHE A 56 -6.01 9.71 -4.61
C PHE A 56 -6.90 9.17 -3.49
N ASN A 57 -7.43 10.06 -2.65
CA ASN A 57 -8.22 9.73 -1.46
C ASN A 57 -7.53 8.71 -0.54
N ALA A 58 -6.21 8.80 -0.42
CA ALA A 58 -5.42 7.80 0.28
C ALA A 58 -5.66 7.81 1.80
N GLN A 59 -5.92 6.64 2.35
CA GLN A 59 -5.93 6.34 3.78
C GLN A 59 -4.97 5.18 4.03
N ILE A 60 -3.71 5.53 4.30
CA ILE A 60 -2.62 4.58 4.45
C ILE A 60 -2.09 4.66 5.88
N VAL A 61 -2.25 3.56 6.63
CA VAL A 61 -1.98 3.55 8.06
C VAL A 61 -1.35 2.25 8.52
N THR A 62 -0.58 2.36 9.60
CA THR A 62 -0.13 1.22 10.41
C THR A 62 -1.01 1.07 11.64
N LYS A 63 -1.17 -0.16 12.12
CA LYS A 63 -2.08 -0.49 13.22
C LYS A 63 -1.74 0.22 14.53
N ASP A 64 -0.46 0.40 14.78
CA ASP A 64 0.10 1.08 15.95
C ASP A 64 0.18 2.61 15.78
N ASN A 65 -0.19 3.12 14.59
CA ASN A 65 -0.06 4.53 14.23
C ASN A 65 1.37 5.08 14.46
N GLY A 66 2.38 4.22 14.30
CA GLY A 66 3.79 4.59 14.52
C GLY A 66 4.48 5.18 13.29
N GLY A 67 3.75 5.41 12.21
CA GLY A 67 4.27 5.94 10.94
C GLY A 67 5.10 4.92 10.17
N PHE A 68 5.86 5.42 9.21
CA PHE A 68 6.69 4.69 8.26
C PHE A 68 8.15 5.12 8.36
N ASN A 69 9.05 4.20 8.01
CA ASN A 69 10.47 4.48 7.96
C ASN A 69 10.78 5.40 6.77
N GLN A 70 11.49 6.48 7.05
CA GLN A 70 12.00 7.40 6.04
C GLN A 70 13.52 7.31 6.06
N SER A 71 14.09 6.85 4.95
CA SER A 71 15.52 6.64 4.74
C SER A 71 15.98 7.35 3.46
N ASP A 72 15.48 8.57 3.30
CA ASP A 72 15.71 9.45 2.15
C ASP A 72 16.67 10.61 2.49
N VAL A 73 17.06 11.38 1.48
CA VAL A 73 18.01 12.49 1.64
C VAL A 73 17.48 13.69 2.44
N GLN A 74 16.19 13.70 2.76
CA GLN A 74 15.49 14.69 3.59
C GLN A 74 15.12 14.15 4.98
N ILE A 75 15.72 13.04 5.43
CA ILE A 75 15.49 12.46 6.76
C ILE A 75 15.62 13.47 7.91
N GLY A 76 16.52 14.46 7.79
CA GLY A 76 16.69 15.53 8.77
C GLY A 76 15.48 16.47 8.94
N ALA A 77 14.56 16.49 7.97
CA ALA A 77 13.28 17.20 8.03
C ALA A 77 12.10 16.27 8.42
N GLY A 78 12.40 15.04 8.86
CA GLY A 78 11.40 14.01 9.15
C GLY A 78 11.10 13.08 7.96
N GLY A 79 11.85 13.21 6.86
CA GLY A 79 11.69 12.41 5.64
C GLY A 79 10.66 12.94 4.67
N THR A 80 10.58 12.33 3.49
CA THR A 80 9.67 12.73 2.42
C THR A 80 9.13 11.54 1.62
N TRP A 81 7.88 11.65 1.20
CA TRP A 81 7.22 10.70 0.33
C TRP A 81 7.63 10.89 -1.14
N ALA A 82 8.48 11.86 -1.44
CA ALA A 82 8.91 12.18 -2.79
C ALA A 82 9.93 11.14 -3.25
N PRO A 83 9.65 10.36 -4.31
CA PRO A 83 10.51 9.23 -4.67
C PRO A 83 11.87 9.69 -5.21
N ASN A 84 11.98 10.92 -5.70
CA ASN A 84 13.24 11.51 -6.11
C ASN A 84 14.20 11.79 -4.93
N ALA A 85 13.72 11.76 -3.69
CA ALA A 85 14.54 11.84 -2.49
C ALA A 85 15.05 10.45 -2.03
N SER A 86 14.47 9.37 -2.55
CA SER A 86 14.87 7.99 -2.29
C SER A 86 16.09 7.59 -3.12
N LEU A 87 17.17 8.36 -2.98
CA LEU A 87 18.47 8.13 -3.60
C LEU A 87 19.33 7.25 -2.68
N ASP A 88 20.06 6.30 -3.25
CA ASP A 88 20.99 5.48 -2.47
C ASP A 88 22.27 6.26 -2.20
N ILE A 89 22.51 6.60 -0.93
CA ILE A 89 23.72 7.26 -0.46
C ILE A 89 24.28 6.43 0.70
N PRO A 90 25.40 5.71 0.50
CA PRO A 90 25.96 4.82 1.53
C PRO A 90 26.09 5.49 2.90
N GLY A 91 25.44 4.90 3.91
CA GLY A 91 25.46 5.39 5.29
C GLY A 91 24.57 6.60 5.58
N PHE A 92 23.75 7.04 4.62
CA PHE A 92 22.87 8.20 4.77
C PHE A 92 21.44 7.96 4.28
N ALA A 93 21.27 7.43 3.07
CA ALA A 93 19.98 7.15 2.46
C ALA A 93 20.00 5.78 1.77
N ASP A 94 18.89 5.05 1.87
CA ASP A 94 18.77 3.66 1.41
C ASP A 94 17.34 3.41 0.93
N SER A 95 17.16 3.38 -0.38
CA SER A 95 15.86 3.22 -1.02
C SER A 95 15.23 1.84 -0.78
N SER A 96 16.01 0.85 -0.31
CA SER A 96 15.49 -0.50 -0.03
C SER A 96 14.63 -0.56 1.23
N ILE A 97 14.81 0.39 2.16
CA ILE A 97 14.08 0.49 3.42
C ILE A 97 13.35 1.84 3.56
N ASP A 98 13.30 2.64 2.51
CA ASP A 98 12.64 3.94 2.49
C ASP A 98 11.15 3.84 2.12
N SER A 99 10.34 4.81 2.57
CA SER A 99 8.90 4.85 2.28
C SER A 99 8.56 6.03 1.38
N PHE A 100 8.12 5.73 0.17
CA PHE A 100 7.84 6.75 -0.85
C PHE A 100 6.65 6.37 -1.71
N ALA A 101 6.06 7.40 -2.32
CA ALA A 101 5.02 7.24 -3.33
C ALA A 101 5.64 7.16 -4.72
N THR A 102 5.07 6.35 -5.62
CA THR A 102 5.49 6.35 -7.03
C THR A 102 4.36 5.94 -7.95
N ILE A 103 4.53 6.08 -9.26
CA ILE A 103 3.68 5.41 -10.27
C ILE A 103 4.62 4.82 -11.31
N GLY A 104 4.90 3.52 -11.19
CA GLY A 104 5.68 2.70 -12.13
C GLY A 104 7.16 3.08 -12.32
N TYR A 105 7.61 4.22 -11.79
CA TYR A 105 8.99 4.64 -11.83
C TYR A 105 9.86 3.91 -10.80
N GLY A 106 11.16 3.78 -11.11
CA GLY A 106 12.17 3.28 -10.18
C GLY A 106 12.61 4.31 -9.13
N VAL A 107 13.32 3.84 -8.11
CA VAL A 107 14.05 4.64 -7.11
C VAL A 107 15.54 4.29 -7.11
N GLY A 108 16.30 4.76 -6.12
CA GLY A 108 17.76 4.60 -6.07
C GLY A 108 18.39 5.33 -7.25
N ASN A 109 19.16 4.61 -8.07
CA ASN A 109 19.75 5.18 -9.28
C ASN A 109 18.71 5.70 -10.31
N ALA A 110 17.47 5.21 -10.25
CA ALA A 110 16.37 5.68 -11.12
C ALA A 110 15.53 6.82 -10.50
N ALA A 111 15.80 7.21 -9.25
CA ALA A 111 15.07 8.30 -8.59
C ALA A 111 15.10 9.64 -9.37
N PRO A 112 16.20 10.04 -10.07
CA PRO A 112 16.22 11.30 -10.83
C PRO A 112 15.25 11.35 -12.02
N ILE A 113 14.83 10.19 -12.55
CA ILE A 113 13.84 10.11 -13.64
C ILE A 113 12.42 9.86 -13.14
N ASN A 114 12.24 9.75 -11.81
CA ASN A 114 10.95 9.49 -11.21
C ASN A 114 10.08 10.75 -11.24
N GLY A 115 9.18 10.80 -12.23
CA GLY A 115 8.27 11.91 -12.47
C GLY A 115 6.97 11.82 -11.69
N THR A 116 6.95 11.17 -10.52
CA THR A 116 5.75 11.17 -9.67
C THR A 116 5.63 12.51 -8.95
N ALA A 117 4.49 13.18 -9.08
CA ALA A 117 4.17 14.38 -8.33
C ALA A 117 3.22 14.06 -7.16
N LEU A 118 3.56 14.51 -5.96
CA LEU A 118 2.70 14.42 -4.79
C LEU A 118 1.65 15.54 -4.79
N GLY A 119 0.40 15.24 -4.40
CA GLY A 119 -0.67 16.22 -4.17
C GLY A 119 -1.68 15.73 -3.10
N LEU A 120 -2.74 16.46 -2.75
CA LEU A 120 -2.68 17.64 -1.88
C LEU A 120 -2.36 17.23 -0.43
N GLY A 121 -1.12 17.50 -0.04
CA GLY A 121 -0.58 17.35 1.31
C GLY A 121 0.95 17.37 1.17
N TRP A 122 1.65 18.22 1.93
CA TRP A 122 3.11 18.21 1.92
C TRP A 122 3.54 16.82 2.37
N GLY A 123 4.06 16.02 1.43
CA GLY A 123 4.47 14.65 1.68
C GLY A 123 5.78 14.62 2.45
N THR A 124 5.84 15.28 3.60
CA THR A 124 6.96 15.27 4.52
C THR A 124 6.53 14.63 5.82
N GLY A 125 7.45 13.91 6.45
CA GLY A 125 7.19 13.23 7.73
C GLY A 125 6.89 11.74 7.59
N ALA A 126 6.82 11.08 8.73
CA ALA A 126 6.63 9.63 8.83
C ALA A 126 5.20 9.14 8.50
N PHE A 127 4.27 10.02 8.14
CA PHE A 127 2.87 9.65 7.91
C PHE A 127 2.41 10.10 6.53
N VAL A 128 1.61 9.26 5.88
CA VAL A 128 0.84 9.66 4.71
C VAL A 128 -0.35 10.51 5.19
N PRO A 129 -0.50 11.77 4.75
CA PRO A 129 -1.66 12.58 5.11
C PRO A 129 -2.96 11.94 4.61
N SER A 130 -4.01 11.96 5.44
CA SER A 130 -5.34 11.46 5.05
C SER A 130 -5.88 12.24 3.86
N GLY A 131 -6.42 11.53 2.87
CA GLY A 131 -6.95 12.12 1.64
C GLY A 131 -5.87 12.58 0.66
N SER A 132 -4.61 12.23 0.90
CA SER A 132 -3.50 12.54 -0.02
C SER A 132 -3.58 11.71 -1.30
N GLY A 133 -2.67 12.00 -2.22
CA GLY A 133 -2.51 11.29 -3.46
C GLY A 133 -1.23 11.65 -4.18
N TRP A 134 -1.01 11.02 -5.32
CA TRP A 134 0.09 11.34 -6.20
C TRP A 134 -0.27 11.00 -7.64
N SER A 135 0.35 11.68 -8.58
CA SER A 135 0.06 11.56 -10.00
C SER A 135 1.32 11.36 -10.81
N ASN A 136 1.16 10.77 -11.99
CA ASN A 136 2.19 10.70 -12.99
C ASN A 136 2.26 12.06 -13.69
N ILE A 137 3.30 12.86 -13.38
CA ILE A 137 3.45 14.22 -13.96
C ILE A 137 4.33 14.24 -15.20
N ASN A 138 4.90 13.10 -15.61
CA ASN A 138 5.75 13.03 -16.79
C ASN A 138 4.97 12.40 -17.95
N PRO A 139 4.20 13.20 -18.71
CA PRO A 139 3.27 12.71 -19.74
C PRO A 139 3.94 11.99 -20.91
N ASN A 140 5.27 12.06 -21.01
CA ASN A 140 6.04 11.39 -22.05
C ASN A 140 6.44 9.96 -21.67
N ILE A 141 6.17 9.52 -20.44
CA ILE A 141 6.44 8.17 -19.97
C ILE A 141 5.16 7.61 -19.37
N ASP A 142 4.36 6.97 -20.23
CA ASP A 142 3.18 6.24 -19.80
C ASP A 142 3.61 5.06 -18.91
N GLN A 143 2.96 4.96 -17.75
CA GLN A 143 3.19 3.89 -16.78
C GLN A 143 2.20 2.77 -17.08
N VAL A 144 2.51 2.03 -18.14
CA VAL A 144 1.69 0.92 -18.64
C VAL A 144 1.83 -0.27 -17.69
N ALA A 145 0.72 -0.86 -17.29
CA ALA A 145 0.68 -2.07 -16.48
C ALA A 145 1.40 -3.22 -17.19
N GLY A 146 2.29 -3.89 -16.46
CA GLY A 146 3.10 -4.99 -16.97
C GLY A 146 3.24 -6.12 -15.95
N ALA A 147 3.90 -7.20 -16.37
CA ALA A 147 4.01 -8.39 -15.55
C ALA A 147 4.92 -8.14 -14.34
N VAL A 148 4.41 -8.46 -13.15
CA VAL A 148 5.14 -8.39 -11.88
C VAL A 148 5.03 -9.74 -11.19
N GLU A 149 6.19 -10.36 -10.93
CA GLU A 149 6.28 -11.65 -10.24
C GLU A 149 5.61 -11.59 -8.87
N GLY A 150 4.73 -12.55 -8.59
CA GLY A 150 3.99 -12.64 -7.34
C GLY A 150 2.76 -11.72 -7.23
N ILE A 151 2.47 -10.89 -8.24
CA ILE A 151 1.30 -10.00 -8.27
C ILE A 151 0.36 -10.35 -9.43
N GLY A 152 0.85 -10.29 -10.67
CA GLY A 152 -0.01 -10.52 -11.84
C GLY A 152 0.61 -10.09 -13.17
N GLU A 153 -0.13 -10.33 -14.26
CA GLU A 153 0.31 -10.00 -15.62
C GLU A 153 0.25 -8.49 -15.93
N TYR A 154 -0.62 -7.76 -15.23
CA TYR A 154 -0.81 -6.33 -15.44
C TYR A 154 -0.84 -5.60 -14.10
N ALA A 155 0.31 -5.09 -13.69
CA ALA A 155 0.46 -4.32 -12.47
C ALA A 155 1.35 -3.10 -12.66
N VAL A 156 1.08 -2.04 -11.88
CA VAL A 156 1.92 -0.85 -11.79
C VAL A 156 2.30 -0.63 -10.34
N TRP A 157 3.58 -0.41 -10.08
CA TRP A 157 4.08 -0.10 -8.73
C TRP A 157 3.58 1.28 -8.29
N VAL A 158 2.88 1.38 -7.17
CA VAL A 158 2.28 2.64 -6.69
C VAL A 158 2.93 3.19 -5.42
N GLY A 159 3.80 2.43 -4.75
CA GLY A 159 4.51 2.92 -3.58
C GLY A 159 5.24 1.84 -2.80
N GLN A 160 6.10 2.29 -1.89
CA GLN A 160 6.80 1.43 -0.95
C GLN A 160 6.58 1.93 0.46
N PHE A 161 6.34 0.99 1.37
CA PHE A 161 6.06 1.28 2.78
C PHE A 161 6.94 0.39 3.64
N ALA A 162 7.83 1.02 4.38
CA ALA A 162 8.75 0.34 5.28
C ALA A 162 8.41 0.69 6.74
N PHE A 163 8.58 -0.28 7.63
CA PHE A 163 8.46 -0.08 9.08
C PHE A 163 9.28 -1.14 9.81
N ALA A 164 9.72 -0.83 11.03
CA ALA A 164 10.53 -1.77 11.81
C ALA A 164 9.76 -3.09 12.06
N THR A 165 10.40 -4.22 11.77
CA THR A 165 9.80 -5.57 11.90
C THR A 165 9.35 -5.84 13.33
N SER A 166 10.09 -5.34 14.33
CA SER A 166 9.75 -5.46 15.75
C SER A 166 8.37 -4.86 16.10
N ARG A 167 7.90 -3.84 15.38
CA ARG A 167 6.56 -3.26 15.56
C ARG A 167 5.46 -4.22 15.11
N VAL A 168 5.72 -4.93 14.01
CA VAL A 168 4.81 -5.94 13.46
C VAL A 168 4.67 -7.11 14.43
N GLU A 169 5.80 -7.62 14.92
CA GLU A 169 5.84 -8.72 15.88
C GLU A 169 5.07 -8.39 17.17
N ALA A 170 5.26 -7.15 17.67
CA ALA A 170 4.56 -6.66 18.86
C ALA A 170 3.05 -6.55 18.67
N ALA A 171 2.57 -6.26 17.45
CA ALA A 171 1.14 -6.21 17.14
C ALA A 171 0.48 -7.59 17.03
N GLY A 172 1.28 -8.65 16.88
CA GLY A 172 0.81 -10.04 16.77
C GLY A 172 -0.01 -10.29 15.51
N SER A 173 -0.94 -11.25 15.56
CA SER A 173 -1.75 -11.66 14.41
C SER A 173 -2.87 -10.67 14.06
N GLN A 174 -2.57 -9.39 13.83
CA GLN A 174 -3.54 -8.38 13.42
C GLN A 174 -3.22 -7.84 12.00
N ARG A 175 -4.22 -7.21 11.36
CA ARG A 175 -3.99 -6.40 10.16
C ARG A 175 -3.09 -5.24 10.58
N PHE A 176 -1.81 -5.30 10.21
CA PHE A 176 -0.82 -4.33 10.65
C PHE A 176 -0.74 -3.14 9.71
N PHE A 177 -0.92 -3.37 8.41
CA PHE A 177 -0.84 -2.34 7.39
C PHE A 177 -2.12 -2.32 6.57
N ILE A 178 -2.63 -1.11 6.33
CA ILE A 178 -3.81 -0.86 5.49
C ILE A 178 -3.41 0.17 4.44
N PHE A 179 -3.70 -0.16 3.19
CA PHE A 179 -3.60 0.71 2.03
C PHE A 179 -4.99 0.78 1.39
N ASP A 180 -5.72 1.84 1.69
CA ASP A 180 -7.05 2.10 1.13
C ASP A 180 -6.98 3.38 0.30
N CYS A 181 -7.23 3.28 -0.99
CA CYS A 181 -7.04 4.36 -1.96
C CYS A 181 -8.02 4.25 -3.13
N GLU A 182 -8.07 5.30 -3.93
CA GLU A 182 -8.65 5.29 -5.26
C GLU A 182 -7.55 5.44 -6.32
N MET A 183 -7.77 4.83 -7.47
CA MET A 183 -6.87 4.78 -8.62
C MET A 183 -7.58 5.34 -9.85
N GLY A 184 -6.92 6.28 -10.53
CA GLY A 184 -7.28 6.71 -11.87
C GLY A 184 -6.36 6.08 -12.90
N SER A 185 -6.94 5.57 -13.97
CA SER A 185 -6.23 4.98 -15.10
C SER A 185 -6.86 5.37 -16.43
N LYS A 186 -6.16 5.12 -17.52
CA LYS A 186 -6.72 5.20 -18.88
C LYS A 186 -6.32 3.99 -19.71
N ASN A 187 -7.18 3.60 -20.64
CA ASN A 187 -6.80 2.63 -21.67
C ASN A 187 -5.99 3.30 -22.81
N ALA A 188 -5.52 2.49 -23.76
CA ALA A 188 -4.78 2.98 -24.92
C ALA A 188 -5.59 3.91 -25.85
N ALA A 189 -6.92 3.89 -25.78
CA ALA A 189 -7.80 4.80 -26.51
C ALA A 189 -7.99 6.15 -25.78
N GLY A 190 -7.49 6.28 -24.55
CA GLY A 190 -7.59 7.49 -23.73
C GLY A 190 -8.89 7.61 -22.94
N GLU A 191 -9.72 6.57 -22.89
CA GLU A 191 -10.86 6.53 -21.97
C GLU A 191 -10.34 6.42 -20.54
N VAL A 192 -10.90 7.22 -19.64
CA VAL A 192 -10.45 7.35 -18.25
C VAL A 192 -11.40 6.61 -17.32
N PHE A 193 -10.82 5.88 -16.38
CA PHE A 193 -11.52 5.05 -15.42
C PHE A 193 -11.04 5.35 -14.01
N PHE A 194 -11.92 5.07 -13.05
CA PHE A 194 -11.65 5.23 -11.63
C PHE A 194 -12.11 3.99 -10.88
N GLY A 195 -11.31 3.52 -9.93
CA GLY A 195 -11.65 2.41 -9.07
C GLY A 195 -11.00 2.55 -7.69
N GLY A 196 -11.60 1.98 -6.66
CA GLY A 196 -11.08 2.01 -5.30
C GLY A 196 -11.01 0.60 -4.72
N SER A 197 -10.03 0.37 -3.86
CA SER A 197 -9.84 -0.93 -3.19
C SER A 197 -9.06 -0.73 -1.89
N GLU A 198 -9.31 -1.62 -0.93
CA GLU A 198 -8.49 -1.78 0.26
C GLU A 198 -7.55 -2.98 0.07
N PHE A 199 -6.26 -2.78 0.37
CA PHE A 199 -5.33 -3.86 0.68
C PHE A 199 -5.02 -3.83 2.17
N ALA A 200 -5.22 -4.94 2.86
CA ALA A 200 -4.95 -5.08 4.28
C ALA A 200 -4.02 -6.27 4.55
N TRP A 201 -2.78 -5.96 4.95
CA TRP A 201 -1.79 -6.99 5.25
C TRP A 201 -1.83 -7.39 6.73
N ARG A 202 -1.83 -8.70 6.98
CA ARG A 202 -1.78 -9.31 8.30
C ARG A 202 -0.50 -10.10 8.47
N PHE A 203 0.24 -9.81 9.53
CA PHE A 203 1.35 -10.66 9.94
C PHE A 203 0.82 -11.99 10.48
N THR A 204 1.35 -13.09 9.93
CA THR A 204 1.08 -14.43 10.42
C THR A 204 2.38 -14.96 11.03
N PRO A 205 2.48 -15.02 12.37
CA PRO A 205 3.66 -15.56 13.02
C PRO A 205 3.93 -16.97 12.52
N THR A 206 5.19 -17.27 12.20
CA THR A 206 5.59 -18.61 11.79
C THR A 206 5.23 -19.61 12.91
N PRO A 207 4.55 -20.73 12.61
CA PRO A 207 4.04 -21.65 13.64
C PRO A 207 5.09 -22.11 14.67
N GLY A 208 6.37 -22.14 14.30
CA GLY A 208 7.48 -22.54 15.17
C GLY A 208 7.75 -21.61 16.36
N ALA A 209 7.48 -20.31 16.25
CA ALA A 209 7.73 -19.35 17.33
C ALA A 209 6.77 -19.54 18.52
N LEU A 210 5.53 -19.96 18.24
CA LEU A 210 4.53 -20.27 19.28
C LEU A 210 4.83 -21.60 19.99
N ALA A 211 5.35 -22.59 19.25
CA ALA A 211 5.71 -23.89 19.80
C ALA A 211 6.88 -23.80 20.80
N LEU A 212 7.88 -22.96 20.53
CA LEU A 212 9.05 -22.79 21.42
C LEU A 212 8.68 -22.10 22.73
N LEU A 213 7.74 -21.14 22.71
CA LEU A 213 7.23 -20.48 23.92
C LEU A 213 6.47 -21.47 24.83
N GLY A 214 5.74 -22.43 24.23
CA GLY A 214 5.04 -23.49 24.96
C GLY A 214 5.97 -24.55 25.58
N LEU A 215 7.14 -24.79 24.98
CA LEU A 215 8.13 -25.75 25.49
C LEU A 215 9.05 -25.17 26.58
N GLY A 216 9.23 -23.84 26.65
CA GLY A 216 9.97 -23.18 27.74
C GLY A 216 9.31 -23.29 29.11
N GLY A 217 8.00 -23.55 29.17
CA GLY A 217 7.24 -23.76 30.42
C GLY A 217 7.33 -25.18 31.00
N LEU A 218 7.85 -26.15 30.24
CA LEU A 218 8.01 -27.55 30.63
C LEU A 218 9.47 -27.87 30.95
N SER A 219 10.09 -27.12 31.86
CA SER A 219 11.33 -27.60 32.50
C SER A 219 10.95 -28.62 33.58
N PRO A 220 11.26 -29.93 33.43
CA PRO A 220 10.99 -30.89 34.48
C PRO A 220 11.93 -30.59 35.64
N ARG A 221 11.36 -30.06 36.73
CA ARG A 221 12.04 -29.85 38.01
C ARG A 221 12.54 -31.21 38.51
N ARG A 222 13.81 -31.52 38.22
CA ARG A 222 14.49 -32.74 38.65
C ARG A 222 14.49 -32.78 40.18
N ARG A 223 13.57 -33.55 40.76
CA ARG A 223 13.53 -33.85 42.19
C ARG A 223 14.85 -34.58 42.53
N LYS A 224 15.71 -33.92 43.30
CA LYS A 224 16.85 -34.58 43.95
C LYS A 224 16.29 -35.50 45.04
N HIS A 225 16.55 -36.79 44.93
CA HIS A 225 16.57 -37.74 46.03
C HIS A 225 18.01 -38.22 46.18
#